data_AF-A0A0F7S1J7-F1
#
_entry.id   AF-A0A0F7S1J7-F1
#
_cell.length_a   1.000
_cell.length_b   1.000
_cell.length_c   1.000
_cell.angle_alpha   90.00
_cell.angle_beta   90.00
_cell.angle_gamma   90.00
#
_symmetry.space_group_name_H-M   'P 1'
#
loop_
_entity.id
_entity.type
_entity.pdbx_description
1 polymer ?
#
loop_
_entity_poly.entity_id
_entity_poly.type
_entity_poly.pdbx_seq_one_letter_code
_entity_poly.pdbx_strand_id
1 'polypeptide(L)'
;MATDEPLMTVDNIEHIASVLEKEGTDYWWKADAEVFVAPQHRKDGRTWRKGEDTVDVWFDSGTSWATLKDQLALTANADSPPREASIADVYLEGSDQHRGWFQSSLITAVATTPEGQKPVAPYKTVVTHGYVLDNESRKMSKSLGNVVSPLSIIQGGKGADEPAYGIDVLRLWVARSDFTTDPPISNVIIHKTAETLRKLRNTARFMLANMPAIGDVAKLDKSKMRLLDRSVMQELYELERACAASYEAYDFAQVVRRLTEFTNGTLSNLYLDVGKDSLYLDSLDSERRRMMVAVIDQILRTMTVIMAPIVPFLCEEVFHFRNGASGDPAEDTVGAPSVFSAGWPEVDERWNDEHAASDCKQLLKLRDASLVMIEEARQASHIKTSFEVEIDLVLQQDQTQLISLIRTHSGELTELFNVAKVNVVEADPDEHAADGVLSSREPEDGVAIRVLVDGLAV
;
A
#
# COMPACT_ATOMS: atom_id res chain seq x y z
N MET A 1 15.53 41.35 -54.11
CA MET A 1 14.35 40.45 -54.09
C MET A 1 14.48 39.62 -52.82
N ALA A 2 13.38 39.40 -52.08
CA ALA A 2 13.39 38.42 -51.00
C ALA A 2 13.63 37.04 -51.62
N THR A 3 14.63 36.31 -51.12
CA THR A 3 15.02 35.00 -51.66
C THR A 3 14.35 33.85 -50.92
N ASP A 4 13.72 34.12 -49.77
CA ASP A 4 13.18 33.13 -48.82
C ASP A 4 14.18 32.01 -48.46
N GLU A 5 15.48 32.28 -48.60
CA GLU A 5 16.56 31.41 -48.16
C GLU A 5 16.70 31.51 -46.62
N PRO A 6 16.55 30.41 -45.87
CA PRO A 6 16.66 30.45 -44.41
C PRO A 6 18.13 30.51 -43.95
N LEU A 7 18.43 31.36 -42.96
CA LEU A 7 19.71 31.35 -42.24
C LEU A 7 19.63 30.40 -41.02
N MET A 8 19.67 29.10 -41.30
CA MET A 8 19.60 28.03 -40.29
C MET A 8 20.94 27.27 -40.17
N THR A 9 22.03 28.02 -40.08
CA THR A 9 23.35 27.46 -39.75
C THR A 9 23.47 27.28 -38.24
N VAL A 10 24.27 26.30 -37.80
CA VAL A 10 24.47 25.98 -36.36
C VAL A 10 24.93 27.22 -35.59
N ASP A 11 25.91 27.94 -36.12
CA ASP A 11 26.49 29.13 -35.50
C ASP A 11 25.49 30.30 -35.39
N ASN A 12 24.56 30.43 -36.34
CA ASN A 12 23.52 31.44 -36.25
C ASN A 12 22.42 31.05 -35.25
N ILE A 13 22.04 29.77 -35.20
CA ILE A 13 21.09 29.25 -34.22
C ILE A 13 21.63 29.39 -32.79
N GLU A 14 22.91 29.07 -32.58
CA GLU A 14 23.59 29.28 -31.28
C GLU A 14 23.64 30.76 -30.88
N HIS A 15 23.92 31.65 -31.84
CA HIS A 15 23.86 33.09 -31.59
C HIS A 15 22.46 33.53 -31.16
N ILE A 16 21.41 33.09 -31.87
CA ILE A 16 20.01 33.37 -31.49
C ILE A 16 19.73 32.87 -30.07
N ALA A 17 20.08 31.62 -29.77
CA ALA A 17 19.89 31.02 -28.46
C ALA A 17 20.57 31.85 -27.36
N SER A 18 21.82 32.27 -27.57
CA SER A 18 22.57 33.08 -26.58
C SER A 18 21.94 34.45 -26.31
N VAL A 19 21.35 35.08 -27.34
CA VAL A 19 20.65 36.36 -27.19
C VAL A 19 19.37 36.16 -26.39
N LEU A 20 18.59 35.12 -26.71
CA LEU A 20 17.32 34.83 -26.03
C LEU A 20 17.52 34.32 -24.60
N GLU A 21 18.61 33.60 -24.32
CA GLU A 21 18.98 33.18 -22.96
C GLU A 21 19.24 34.40 -22.07
N LYS A 22 19.88 35.44 -22.61
CA LYS A 22 20.20 36.66 -21.88
C LYS A 22 19.01 37.60 -21.72
N GLU A 23 18.25 37.83 -22.79
CA GLU A 23 17.23 38.90 -22.86
C GLU A 23 15.80 38.35 -22.69
N GLY A 24 15.61 37.03 -22.68
CA GLY A 24 14.33 36.33 -22.63
C GLY A 24 13.72 36.05 -24.02
N THR A 25 12.86 35.04 -24.11
CA THR A 25 12.22 34.62 -25.37
C THR A 25 11.35 35.71 -26.01
N ASP A 26 10.70 36.55 -25.19
CA ASP A 26 9.93 37.71 -25.63
C ASP A 26 10.74 38.73 -26.44
N TYR A 27 12.08 38.73 -26.28
CA TYR A 27 12.96 39.64 -26.99
C TYR A 27 12.93 39.40 -28.50
N TRP A 28 12.64 38.17 -28.94
CA TRP A 28 12.43 37.84 -30.36
C TRP A 28 11.44 38.78 -31.03
N TRP A 29 10.37 39.19 -30.34
CA TRP A 29 9.30 40.02 -30.90
C TRP A 29 9.61 41.52 -30.87
N LYS A 30 10.51 41.95 -29.97
CA LYS A 30 10.79 43.37 -29.71
C LYS A 30 11.98 43.91 -30.48
N ALA A 31 13.00 43.08 -30.71
CA ALA A 31 14.27 43.51 -31.30
C ALA A 31 14.26 43.44 -32.84
N ASP A 32 15.13 44.22 -33.49
CA ASP A 32 15.34 44.16 -34.94
C ASP A 32 15.98 42.84 -35.39
N ALA A 33 15.74 42.42 -36.63
CA ALA A 33 16.20 41.13 -37.16
C ALA A 33 17.72 40.99 -37.11
N GLU A 34 18.46 42.08 -37.31
CA GLU A 34 19.93 42.13 -37.32
C GLU A 34 20.56 41.70 -35.98
N VAL A 35 19.83 41.83 -34.87
CA VAL A 35 20.28 41.39 -33.53
C VAL A 35 20.47 39.87 -33.49
N PHE A 36 19.62 39.13 -34.21
CA PHE A 36 19.57 37.67 -34.27
C PHE A 36 20.47 37.08 -35.36
N VAL A 37 21.20 37.92 -36.10
CA VAL A 37 22.14 37.48 -37.14
C VAL A 37 23.54 37.45 -36.55
N ALA A 38 24.20 36.29 -36.60
CA ALA A 38 25.56 36.14 -36.11
C ALA A 38 26.54 37.04 -36.87
N PRO A 39 27.60 37.57 -36.22
CA PRO A 39 28.51 38.57 -36.81
C PRO A 39 29.07 38.22 -38.19
N GLN A 40 29.36 36.94 -38.43
CA GLN A 40 29.88 36.40 -39.69
C GLN A 40 28.92 36.54 -40.87
N HIS A 41 27.60 36.54 -40.63
CA HIS A 41 26.57 36.63 -41.66
C HIS A 41 26.08 38.06 -41.94
N ARG A 42 26.61 39.06 -41.21
CA ARG A 42 26.21 40.48 -41.36
C ARG A 42 26.86 41.17 -42.56
N LYS A 43 27.96 40.62 -43.09
CA LYS A 43 28.77 41.27 -44.15
C LYS A 43 28.44 40.82 -45.57
N ASP A 44 27.43 39.98 -45.74
CA ASP A 44 27.10 39.35 -47.03
C ASP A 44 26.27 40.26 -47.96
N GLY A 45 26.04 41.53 -47.59
CA GLY A 45 25.22 42.47 -48.35
C GLY A 45 23.73 42.10 -48.41
N ARG A 46 23.31 41.15 -47.57
CA ARG A 46 21.93 40.68 -47.44
C ARG A 46 21.21 41.42 -46.32
N THR A 47 19.89 41.54 -46.45
CA THR A 47 18.99 41.98 -45.37
C THR A 47 18.17 40.80 -44.88
N TRP A 48 17.96 40.73 -43.56
CA TRP A 48 17.31 39.59 -42.92
C TRP A 48 15.95 39.99 -42.34
N ARG A 49 15.03 39.03 -42.29
CA ARG A 49 13.74 39.16 -41.60
C ARG A 49 13.59 37.98 -40.65
N LYS A 50 12.95 38.20 -39.50
CA LYS A 50 12.63 37.13 -38.56
C LYS A 50 11.46 36.30 -39.10
N GLY A 51 11.46 35.01 -38.78
CA GLY A 51 10.23 34.21 -38.83
C GLY A 51 9.27 34.65 -37.71
N GLU A 52 7.99 34.70 -38.02
CA GLU A 52 6.92 35.00 -37.05
C GLU A 52 6.13 33.74 -36.65
N ASP A 53 6.52 32.58 -37.19
CA ASP A 53 5.97 31.29 -36.80
C ASP A 53 6.44 30.94 -35.38
N THR A 54 5.55 30.36 -34.60
CA THR A 54 5.86 29.78 -33.30
C THR A 54 6.00 28.27 -33.40
N VAL A 55 6.69 27.70 -32.43
CA VAL A 55 6.85 26.26 -32.30
C VAL A 55 5.56 25.62 -31.74
N ASP A 56 5.28 24.38 -32.13
CA ASP A 56 4.17 23.59 -31.59
C ASP A 56 4.42 23.25 -30.11
N VAL A 57 3.37 23.31 -29.28
CA VAL A 57 3.43 23.02 -27.83
C VAL A 57 3.91 21.59 -27.53
N TRP A 58 3.78 20.66 -28.48
CA TRP A 58 4.35 19.32 -28.36
C TRP A 58 5.86 19.28 -28.49
N PHE A 59 6.48 20.21 -29.19
CA PHE A 59 7.94 20.33 -29.22
C PHE A 59 8.46 20.93 -27.91
N ASP A 60 7.76 21.92 -27.34
CA ASP A 60 8.12 22.48 -26.03
C ASP A 60 8.10 21.39 -24.94
N SER A 61 6.97 20.71 -24.78
CA SER A 61 6.86 19.59 -23.83
C SER A 61 7.77 18.42 -24.20
N GLY A 62 7.92 18.14 -25.50
CA GLY A 62 8.79 17.08 -26.03
C GLY A 62 10.27 17.37 -25.88
N THR A 63 10.71 18.57 -25.51
CA THR A 63 12.12 18.88 -25.24
C THR A 63 12.42 19.03 -23.75
N SER A 64 11.44 18.74 -22.88
CA SER A 64 11.62 18.80 -21.42
C SER A 64 12.78 17.94 -20.91
N TRP A 65 13.08 16.83 -21.60
CA TRP A 65 14.19 15.95 -21.26
C TRP A 65 15.56 16.63 -21.41
N ALA A 66 15.71 17.56 -22.36
CA ALA A 66 16.95 18.29 -22.56
C ALA A 66 17.18 19.28 -21.43
N THR A 67 16.13 20.03 -21.04
CA THR A 67 16.19 20.94 -19.88
C THR A 67 16.48 20.18 -18.59
N LEU A 68 15.84 19.04 -18.38
CA LEU A 68 16.08 18.22 -17.18
C LEU A 68 17.51 17.66 -17.16
N LYS A 69 18.06 17.26 -18.33
CA LYS A 69 19.45 16.82 -18.44
C LYS A 69 20.44 17.89 -17.97
N ASP A 70 20.24 19.13 -18.39
CA ASP A 70 21.10 20.25 -18.02
C ASP A 70 20.97 20.58 -16.52
N GLN A 71 19.74 20.64 -16.01
CA GLN A 71 19.49 20.88 -14.58
C GLN A 71 20.13 19.79 -13.71
N LEU A 72 19.96 18.53 -14.09
CA LEU A 72 20.61 17.44 -13.41
C LEU A 72 22.13 17.59 -13.51
N ALA A 73 22.71 17.98 -14.66
CA ALA A 73 24.16 18.13 -14.79
C ALA A 73 24.74 19.18 -13.81
N LEU A 74 23.98 20.23 -13.51
CA LEU A 74 24.36 21.25 -12.52
C LEU A 74 24.36 20.73 -11.07
N THR A 75 23.57 19.70 -10.76
CA THR A 75 23.47 19.12 -9.40
C THR A 75 24.36 17.90 -9.20
N ALA A 76 25.04 17.42 -10.24
CA ALA A 76 25.98 16.31 -10.15
C ALA A 76 27.25 16.73 -9.40
N ASN A 77 27.66 15.92 -8.42
CA ASN A 77 28.92 16.05 -7.70
C ASN A 77 29.87 14.89 -8.06
N ALA A 78 31.13 14.94 -7.59
CA ALA A 78 32.15 13.94 -7.92
C ALA A 78 31.78 12.51 -7.49
N ASP A 79 30.89 12.36 -6.50
CA ASP A 79 30.40 11.07 -5.99
C ASP A 79 29.10 10.61 -6.67
N SER A 80 28.58 11.38 -7.64
CA SER A 80 27.37 10.99 -8.37
C SER A 80 27.65 9.77 -9.25
N PRO A 81 26.78 8.74 -9.25
CA PRO A 81 26.99 7.56 -10.09
C PRO A 81 27.05 7.97 -11.57
N PRO A 82 27.79 7.23 -12.42
CA PRO A 82 27.80 7.47 -13.86
C PRO A 82 26.37 7.45 -14.36
N ARG A 83 25.92 8.54 -14.98
CA ARG A 83 24.54 8.61 -15.45
C ARG A 83 24.31 7.59 -16.54
N GLU A 84 23.20 6.87 -16.40
CA GLU A 84 22.67 6.08 -17.48
C GLU A 84 22.30 6.97 -18.67
N ALA A 85 22.22 6.38 -19.86
CA ALA A 85 21.95 7.13 -21.07
C ALA A 85 20.51 7.68 -21.13
N SER A 86 19.59 7.13 -20.34
CA SER A 86 18.24 7.66 -20.18
C SER A 86 18.16 8.61 -18.99
N ILE A 87 17.40 9.71 -19.12
CA ILE A 87 17.34 10.75 -18.10
C ILE A 87 16.31 10.48 -17.00
N ALA A 88 15.41 9.51 -17.20
CA ALA A 88 14.34 9.15 -16.28
C ALA A 88 14.12 7.63 -16.25
N ASP A 89 13.86 7.07 -15.07
CA ASP A 89 13.47 5.66 -14.95
C ASP A 89 12.06 5.42 -15.48
N VAL A 90 11.12 6.34 -15.18
CA VAL A 90 9.70 6.20 -15.53
C VAL A 90 9.15 7.49 -16.10
N TYR A 91 8.45 7.40 -17.23
CA TYR A 91 7.44 8.37 -17.66
C TYR A 91 6.05 7.79 -17.38
N LEU A 92 5.18 8.57 -16.73
CA LEU A 92 3.83 8.15 -16.31
C LEU A 92 2.82 9.22 -16.71
N GLU A 93 1.91 8.88 -17.61
CA GLU A 93 0.80 9.76 -18.03
C GLU A 93 -0.38 8.95 -18.61
N GLY A 94 -1.46 9.63 -18.97
CA GLY A 94 -2.64 9.05 -19.62
C GLY A 94 -2.37 8.48 -21.01
N SER A 95 -3.22 7.55 -21.45
CA SER A 95 -3.12 6.86 -22.76
C SER A 95 -3.07 7.77 -23.99
N ASP A 96 -3.61 8.99 -23.90
CA ASP A 96 -3.51 9.99 -24.97
C ASP A 96 -2.07 10.45 -25.24
N GLN A 97 -1.16 10.32 -24.25
CA GLN A 97 0.21 10.79 -24.38
C GLN A 97 1.10 9.91 -25.25
N HIS A 98 0.65 8.71 -25.65
CA HIS A 98 1.33 7.92 -26.69
C HIS A 98 1.48 8.66 -28.02
N ARG A 99 0.57 9.59 -28.32
CA ARG A 99 0.62 10.45 -29.52
C ARG A 99 0.93 11.91 -29.20
N GLY A 100 1.14 12.21 -27.92
CA GLY A 100 1.50 13.51 -27.40
C GLY A 100 2.91 13.45 -26.83
N TRP A 101 3.02 13.66 -25.52
CA TRP A 101 4.28 13.90 -24.84
C TRP A 101 5.28 12.74 -24.92
N PHE A 102 4.82 11.48 -24.85
CA PHE A 102 5.74 10.33 -24.94
C PHE A 102 6.40 10.25 -26.32
N GLN A 103 5.62 10.50 -27.37
CA GLN A 103 6.10 10.47 -28.74
C GLN A 103 6.99 11.67 -29.03
N SER A 104 6.57 12.88 -28.67
CA SER A 104 7.38 14.07 -28.94
C SER A 104 8.70 14.01 -28.19
N SER A 105 8.70 13.57 -26.93
CA SER A 105 9.93 13.36 -26.14
C SER A 105 10.88 12.34 -26.78
N LEU A 106 10.35 11.22 -27.28
CA LEU A 106 11.18 10.21 -27.93
C LEU A 106 11.76 10.72 -29.25
N ILE A 107 10.95 11.37 -30.08
CA ILE A 107 11.37 11.86 -31.40
C ILE A 107 12.47 12.91 -31.24
N THR A 108 12.31 13.88 -30.36
CA THR A 108 13.31 14.94 -30.15
C THR A 108 14.61 14.38 -29.56
N ALA A 109 14.54 13.43 -28.62
CA ALA A 109 15.73 12.76 -28.07
C ALA A 109 16.49 11.97 -29.14
N VAL A 110 15.78 11.22 -29.98
CA VAL A 110 16.40 10.47 -31.08
C VAL A 110 16.96 11.42 -32.14
N ALA A 111 16.22 12.46 -32.53
CA ALA A 111 16.61 13.40 -33.57
C ALA A 111 17.84 14.24 -33.21
N THR A 112 18.07 14.47 -31.91
CA THR A 112 19.24 15.23 -31.41
C THR A 112 20.45 14.34 -31.09
N THR A 113 20.35 13.02 -31.33
CA THR A 113 21.48 12.11 -31.14
C THR A 113 22.57 12.40 -32.19
N PRO A 114 23.83 12.64 -31.79
CA PRO A 114 24.93 12.89 -32.73
C PRO A 114 25.16 11.72 -33.70
N GLU A 115 25.64 12.04 -34.90
CA GLU A 115 25.99 11.04 -35.90
C GLU A 115 27.05 10.05 -35.36
N GLY A 116 26.84 8.76 -35.58
CA GLY A 116 27.69 7.69 -35.06
C GLY A 116 27.39 7.24 -33.63
N GLN A 117 26.43 7.87 -32.92
CA GLN A 117 25.96 7.42 -31.61
C GLN A 117 24.66 6.63 -31.71
N LYS A 118 24.44 5.69 -30.77
CA LYS A 118 23.18 4.95 -30.67
C LYS A 118 22.13 5.85 -29.99
N PRO A 119 20.95 6.08 -30.60
CA PRO A 119 19.89 6.84 -29.95
C PRO A 119 19.40 6.15 -28.69
N VAL A 120 19.07 6.95 -27.67
CA VAL A 120 18.54 6.47 -26.40
C VAL A 120 17.26 7.21 -26.07
N ALA A 121 16.24 6.46 -25.63
CA ALA A 121 14.98 7.05 -25.19
C ALA A 121 15.18 7.87 -23.90
N PRO A 122 14.44 8.97 -23.70
CA PRO A 122 14.56 9.80 -22.51
C PRO A 122 13.94 9.13 -21.26
N TYR A 123 13.36 7.94 -21.40
CA TYR A 123 12.84 7.13 -20.30
C TYR A 123 13.24 5.66 -20.46
N LYS A 124 13.35 4.92 -19.34
CA LYS A 124 13.53 3.46 -19.35
C LYS A 124 12.19 2.73 -19.45
N THR A 125 11.20 3.19 -18.69
CA THR A 125 9.86 2.59 -18.59
C THR A 125 8.79 3.64 -18.90
N VAL A 126 7.77 3.24 -19.65
CA VAL A 126 6.54 4.02 -19.82
C VAL A 126 5.42 3.32 -19.09
N VAL A 127 4.83 3.99 -18.12
CA VAL A 127 3.61 3.55 -17.45
C VAL A 127 2.45 4.39 -17.98
N THR A 128 1.36 3.74 -18.32
CA THR A 128 0.21 4.41 -18.92
C THR A 128 -1.04 4.08 -18.13
N HIS A 129 -1.83 5.12 -17.81
CA HIS A 129 -3.10 4.95 -17.13
C HIS A 129 -4.29 5.31 -18.02
N GLY A 130 -5.45 4.71 -17.73
CA GLY A 130 -6.71 5.06 -18.36
C GLY A 130 -7.31 6.36 -17.84
N TYR A 131 -8.49 6.68 -18.35
CA TYR A 131 -9.28 7.84 -17.98
C TYR A 131 -10.23 7.49 -16.83
N VAL A 132 -10.40 8.42 -15.90
CA VAL A 132 -11.40 8.28 -14.84
C VAL A 132 -12.81 8.46 -15.43
N LEU A 133 -13.68 7.48 -15.20
CA LEU A 133 -15.08 7.48 -15.65
C LEU A 133 -16.05 7.59 -14.48
N ASP A 134 -17.31 7.93 -14.76
CA ASP A 134 -18.38 7.81 -13.76
C ASP A 134 -18.75 6.34 -13.49
N ASN A 135 -19.69 6.11 -12.57
CA ASN A 135 -20.16 4.75 -12.23
C ASN A 135 -20.94 4.04 -13.35
N GLU A 136 -21.31 4.76 -14.41
CA GLU A 136 -21.99 4.24 -15.61
C GLU A 136 -21.01 4.11 -16.80
N SER A 137 -19.69 4.17 -16.53
CA SER A 137 -18.62 4.11 -17.53
C SER A 137 -18.71 5.20 -18.60
N ARG A 138 -19.25 6.37 -18.25
CA ARG A 138 -19.31 7.54 -19.12
C ARG A 138 -18.19 8.52 -18.78
N LYS A 139 -17.72 9.24 -19.80
CA LYS A 139 -16.81 10.37 -19.61
C LYS A 139 -17.47 11.42 -18.70
N MET A 140 -16.73 11.89 -17.72
CA MET A 140 -17.20 12.96 -16.84
C MET A 140 -17.34 14.27 -17.61
N SER A 141 -18.49 14.95 -17.47
CA SER A 141 -18.73 16.26 -18.05
C SER A 141 -19.66 17.10 -17.18
N LYS A 142 -19.40 18.41 -17.13
CA LYS A 142 -20.22 19.35 -16.33
C LYS A 142 -21.69 19.32 -16.74
N SER A 143 -21.99 19.10 -18.02
CA SER A 143 -23.36 19.03 -18.55
C SER A 143 -24.13 17.79 -18.09
N LEU A 144 -23.45 16.67 -17.84
CA LEU A 144 -24.05 15.45 -17.31
C LEU A 144 -24.16 15.46 -15.79
N GLY A 145 -23.53 16.43 -15.11
CA GLY A 145 -23.53 16.52 -13.65
C GLY A 145 -22.80 15.36 -12.94
N ASN A 146 -22.05 14.54 -13.69
CA ASN A 146 -21.38 13.34 -13.21
C ASN A 146 -19.90 13.57 -12.84
N VAL A 147 -19.48 14.82 -12.69
CA VAL A 147 -18.10 15.18 -12.36
C VAL A 147 -17.89 15.04 -10.85
N VAL A 148 -16.95 14.18 -10.46
CA VAL A 148 -16.45 14.11 -9.08
C VAL A 148 -15.16 14.93 -8.99
N SER A 149 -15.21 16.02 -8.23
CA SER A 149 -14.04 16.89 -8.03
C SER A 149 -13.10 16.31 -6.97
N PRO A 150 -11.77 16.21 -7.23
CA PRO A 150 -10.79 15.83 -6.23
C PRO A 150 -10.84 16.70 -4.97
N LEU A 151 -11.04 18.01 -5.12
CA LEU A 151 -11.13 18.93 -3.99
C LEU A 151 -12.38 18.67 -3.13
N SER A 152 -13.49 18.26 -3.75
CA SER A 152 -14.70 17.90 -3.00
C SER A 152 -14.51 16.63 -2.17
N ILE A 153 -13.71 15.66 -2.65
CA ILE A 153 -13.33 14.49 -1.84
C ILE A 153 -12.45 14.92 -0.66
N ILE A 154 -11.45 15.78 -0.91
CA ILE A 154 -10.45 16.18 0.10
C ILE A 154 -11.08 17.07 1.17
N GLN A 155 -11.77 18.14 0.75
CA GLN A 155 -12.24 19.23 1.62
C GLN A 155 -13.71 19.09 2.00
N GLY A 156 -14.42 18.12 1.41
CA GLY A 156 -15.87 18.00 1.51
C GLY A 156 -16.57 18.83 0.44
N GLY A 157 -17.79 18.39 0.14
CA GLY A 157 -18.69 19.05 -0.78
C GLY A 157 -19.70 19.95 -0.09
N LYS A 158 -20.75 20.32 -0.82
CA LYS A 158 -21.83 21.20 -0.30
C LYS A 158 -22.95 20.43 0.40
N GLY A 159 -23.05 19.13 0.17
CA GLY A 159 -24.09 18.26 0.72
C GLY A 159 -23.62 17.44 1.91
N ALA A 160 -24.56 16.94 2.71
CA ALA A 160 -24.27 16.04 3.83
C ALA A 160 -23.66 14.70 3.38
N ASP A 161 -23.90 14.30 2.13
CA ASP A 161 -23.42 13.05 1.52
C ASP A 161 -21.99 13.17 0.95
N GLU A 162 -21.34 14.32 1.12
CA GLU A 162 -19.98 14.62 0.63
C GLU A 162 -19.10 15.13 1.78
N PRO A 163 -18.79 14.29 2.79
CA PRO A 163 -17.93 14.70 3.88
C PRO A 163 -16.49 14.94 3.39
N ALA A 164 -15.71 15.69 4.18
CA ALA A 164 -14.28 15.83 3.96
C ALA A 164 -13.58 14.50 4.26
N TYR A 165 -13.33 13.71 3.23
CA TYR A 165 -12.67 12.40 3.36
C TYR A 165 -11.15 12.53 3.54
N GLY A 166 -10.57 13.64 3.08
CA GLY A 166 -9.13 13.87 3.11
C GLY A 166 -8.38 13.22 1.94
N ILE A 167 -7.12 13.63 1.77
CA ILE A 167 -6.28 13.24 0.63
C ILE A 167 -5.93 11.75 0.62
N ASP A 168 -5.73 11.12 1.78
CA ASP A 168 -5.40 9.70 1.87
C ASP A 168 -6.53 8.81 1.33
N VAL A 169 -7.80 9.22 1.44
CA VAL A 169 -8.91 8.48 0.83
C VAL A 169 -8.84 8.54 -0.68
N LEU A 170 -8.52 9.71 -1.25
CA LEU A 170 -8.34 9.86 -2.70
C LEU A 170 -7.15 9.03 -3.20
N ARG A 171 -6.01 9.10 -2.51
CA ARG A 171 -4.81 8.31 -2.86
C ARG A 171 -5.06 6.82 -2.75
N LEU A 172 -5.74 6.37 -1.70
CA LEU A 172 -6.13 4.97 -1.55
C LEU A 172 -7.08 4.52 -2.66
N TRP A 173 -8.00 5.39 -3.12
CA TRP A 173 -8.85 5.10 -4.27
C TRP A 173 -8.04 4.95 -5.56
N VAL A 174 -7.05 5.81 -5.80
CA VAL A 174 -6.14 5.66 -6.94
C VAL A 174 -5.38 4.34 -6.86
N ALA A 175 -4.73 4.06 -5.72
CA ALA A 175 -3.90 2.87 -5.56
C ALA A 175 -4.68 1.56 -5.66
N ARG A 176 -5.94 1.52 -5.19
CA ARG A 176 -6.78 0.31 -5.29
C ARG A 176 -7.39 0.08 -6.66
N SER A 177 -7.32 1.08 -7.55
CA SER A 177 -7.94 1.02 -8.87
C SER A 177 -6.99 0.35 -9.87
N ASP A 178 -7.54 -0.44 -10.78
CA ASP A 178 -6.78 -0.93 -11.93
C ASP A 178 -6.60 0.21 -12.94
N PHE A 179 -5.49 0.94 -12.79
CA PHE A 179 -5.17 2.09 -13.63
C PHE A 179 -4.86 1.71 -15.08
N THR A 180 -4.61 0.43 -15.39
CA THR A 180 -4.37 -0.02 -16.78
C THR A 180 -5.65 0.00 -17.62
N THR A 181 -6.79 0.13 -16.95
CA THR A 181 -8.13 0.35 -17.53
C THR A 181 -8.63 1.76 -17.22
N ASP A 182 -9.88 2.04 -17.57
CA ASP A 182 -10.56 3.29 -17.21
C ASP A 182 -11.28 3.14 -15.86
N PRO A 183 -10.72 3.60 -14.73
CA PRO A 183 -11.29 3.33 -13.41
C PRO A 183 -12.54 4.17 -13.12
N PRO A 184 -13.59 3.58 -12.51
CA PRO A 184 -14.79 4.32 -12.14
C PRO A 184 -14.60 5.11 -10.84
N ILE A 185 -15.24 6.28 -10.76
CA ILE A 185 -15.35 7.08 -9.53
C ILE A 185 -16.80 7.49 -9.26
N SER A 186 -17.19 7.44 -7.98
CA SER A 186 -18.48 7.94 -7.49
C SER A 186 -18.43 8.13 -5.98
N ASN A 187 -19.38 8.89 -5.41
CA ASN A 187 -19.47 9.09 -3.96
C ASN A 187 -19.59 7.76 -3.20
N VAL A 188 -20.29 6.76 -3.77
CA VAL A 188 -20.40 5.41 -3.17
C VAL A 188 -19.04 4.70 -3.13
N ILE A 189 -18.25 4.77 -4.20
CA ILE A 189 -16.90 4.17 -4.28
C ILE A 189 -15.96 4.85 -3.28
N ILE A 190 -16.01 6.18 -3.20
CA ILE A 190 -15.19 6.97 -2.27
C ILE A 190 -15.57 6.65 -0.82
N HIS A 191 -16.86 6.60 -0.49
CA HIS A 191 -17.32 6.20 0.84
C HIS A 191 -16.80 4.81 1.23
N LYS A 192 -16.91 3.81 0.33
CA LYS A 192 -16.35 2.46 0.59
C LYS A 192 -14.83 2.47 0.76
N THR A 193 -14.14 3.38 0.09
CA THR A 193 -12.69 3.55 0.23
C THR A 193 -12.33 4.20 1.56
N ALA A 194 -13.09 5.20 2.01
CA ALA A 194 -12.96 5.79 3.33
C ALA A 194 -13.19 4.74 4.44
N GLU A 195 -14.17 3.86 4.28
CA GLU A 195 -14.40 2.74 5.21
C GLU A 195 -13.22 1.76 5.27
N THR A 196 -12.54 1.54 4.14
CA THR A 196 -11.33 0.72 4.09
C THR A 196 -10.19 1.40 4.85
N LEU A 197 -9.96 2.70 4.60
CA LEU A 197 -8.96 3.49 5.34
C LEU A 197 -9.24 3.53 6.84
N ARG A 198 -10.51 3.70 7.22
CA ARG A 198 -10.96 3.72 8.62
C ARG A 198 -10.66 2.40 9.33
N LYS A 199 -10.81 1.26 8.63
CA LYS A 199 -10.43 -0.06 9.17
C LYS A 199 -8.92 -0.15 9.39
N LEU A 200 -8.09 0.22 8.41
CA LEU A 200 -6.63 0.28 8.55
C LEU A 200 -6.22 1.14 9.75
N ARG A 201 -6.78 2.35 9.85
CA ARG A 201 -6.54 3.28 10.97
C ARG A 201 -6.95 2.69 12.31
N ASN A 202 -8.12 2.06 12.39
CA ASN A 202 -8.61 1.49 13.64
C ASN A 202 -7.78 0.31 14.13
N THR A 203 -7.32 -0.55 13.21
CA THR A 203 -6.39 -1.63 13.55
C THR A 203 -5.07 -1.06 14.04
N ALA A 204 -4.47 -0.09 13.34
CA ALA A 204 -3.25 0.59 13.79
C ALA A 204 -3.43 1.25 15.17
N ARG A 205 -4.57 1.92 15.39
CA ARG A 205 -4.93 2.53 16.68
C ARG A 205 -5.02 1.49 17.80
N PHE A 206 -5.63 0.34 17.56
CA PHE A 206 -5.70 -0.74 18.53
C PHE A 206 -4.29 -1.24 18.89
N MET A 207 -3.44 -1.45 17.88
CA MET A 207 -2.05 -1.87 18.09
C MET A 207 -1.28 -0.84 18.94
N LEU A 208 -1.34 0.45 18.56
CA LEU A 208 -0.72 1.55 19.30
C LEU A 208 -1.20 1.65 20.75
N ALA A 209 -2.49 1.48 21.01
CA ALA A 209 -3.05 1.56 22.36
C ALA A 209 -2.52 0.48 23.32
N ASN A 210 -1.92 -0.58 22.79
CA ASN A 210 -1.33 -1.67 23.59
C ASN A 210 0.21 -1.61 23.65
N MET A 211 0.84 -0.63 23.00
CA MET A 211 2.30 -0.52 22.94
C MET A 211 2.88 0.12 24.21
N PRO A 212 3.95 -0.45 24.79
CA PRO A 212 4.79 0.26 25.74
C PRO A 212 5.70 1.26 25.00
N ALA A 213 6.53 1.98 25.76
CA ALA A 213 7.57 2.83 25.16
C ALA A 213 8.49 1.98 24.25
N ILE A 214 9.05 2.59 23.19
CA ILE A 214 9.88 1.89 22.20
C ILE A 214 10.96 1.00 22.85
N GLY A 215 11.64 1.51 23.89
CA GLY A 215 12.73 0.80 24.56
C GLY A 215 12.31 -0.41 25.40
N ASP A 216 11.02 -0.53 25.71
CA ASP A 216 10.51 -1.56 26.62
C ASP A 216 9.90 -2.76 25.88
N VAL A 217 9.79 -2.68 24.54
CA VAL A 217 9.33 -3.79 23.71
C VAL A 217 10.36 -4.93 23.80
N ALA A 218 9.87 -6.13 24.13
CA ALA A 218 10.72 -7.30 24.23
C ALA A 218 11.31 -7.69 22.87
N LYS A 219 12.51 -8.28 22.87
CA LYS A 219 13.06 -8.86 21.63
C LYS A 219 12.23 -10.08 21.23
N LEU A 220 11.90 -10.17 19.95
CA LEU A 220 11.22 -11.33 19.38
C LEU A 220 12.09 -12.59 19.50
N ASP A 221 11.53 -13.61 20.16
CA ASP A 221 12.13 -14.93 20.35
C ASP A 221 11.13 -16.01 19.94
N LYS A 222 11.45 -16.70 18.83
CA LYS A 222 10.60 -17.73 18.23
C LYS A 222 10.29 -18.89 19.19
N SER A 223 11.18 -19.17 20.15
CA SER A 223 10.98 -20.27 21.11
C SER A 223 9.93 -19.97 22.17
N LYS A 224 9.57 -18.69 22.32
CA LYS A 224 8.58 -18.19 23.29
C LYS A 224 7.26 -17.79 22.64
N MET A 225 7.19 -17.91 21.33
CA MET A 225 6.00 -17.60 20.54
C MET A 225 5.06 -18.79 20.53
N ARG A 226 3.77 -18.49 20.68
CA ARG A 226 2.70 -19.47 20.44
C ARG A 226 2.62 -19.81 18.95
N LEU A 227 1.89 -20.87 18.63
CA LEU A 227 1.67 -21.26 17.24
C LEU A 227 1.05 -20.12 16.42
N LEU A 228 0.04 -19.44 16.98
CA LEU A 228 -0.62 -18.32 16.31
C LEU A 228 0.34 -17.13 16.10
N ASP A 229 1.19 -16.80 17.07
CA ASP A 229 2.20 -15.74 16.93
C ASP A 229 3.16 -16.05 15.76
N ARG A 230 3.63 -17.31 15.66
CA ARG A 230 4.49 -17.78 14.56
C ARG A 230 3.78 -17.73 13.20
N SER A 231 2.53 -18.17 13.15
CA SER A 231 1.71 -18.13 11.93
C SER A 231 1.51 -16.70 11.41
N VAL A 232 1.20 -15.75 12.30
CA VAL A 232 1.00 -14.34 11.90
C VAL A 232 2.33 -13.70 11.45
N MET A 233 3.46 -14.07 12.07
CA MET A 233 4.78 -13.63 11.63
C MET A 233 5.15 -14.19 10.25
N GLN A 234 4.76 -15.43 9.92
CA GLN A 234 4.88 -15.99 8.57
C GLN A 234 4.03 -15.20 7.56
N GLU A 235 2.77 -14.91 7.89
CA GLU A 235 1.91 -14.13 7.00
C GLU A 235 2.44 -12.70 6.80
N LEU A 236 3.04 -12.10 7.83
CA LEU A 236 3.72 -10.79 7.71
C LEU A 236 4.93 -10.86 6.78
N TYR A 237 5.72 -11.94 6.87
CA TYR A 237 6.86 -12.21 6.00
C TYR A 237 6.42 -12.30 4.53
N GLU A 238 5.34 -13.02 4.24
CA GLU A 238 4.77 -13.15 2.89
C GLU A 238 4.17 -11.83 2.40
N LEU A 239 3.49 -11.09 3.29
CA LEU A 239 2.89 -9.80 2.98
C LEU A 239 3.94 -8.79 2.51
N GLU A 240 5.05 -8.67 3.23
CA GLU A 240 6.13 -7.73 2.91
C GLU A 240 6.69 -8.00 1.51
N ARG A 241 7.12 -9.23 1.24
CA ARG A 241 7.68 -9.64 -0.06
C ARG A 241 6.68 -9.46 -1.20
N ALA A 242 5.43 -9.85 -0.99
CA ALA A 242 4.40 -9.71 -2.00
C ALA A 242 4.11 -8.23 -2.30
N CYS A 243 4.09 -7.36 -1.28
CA CYS A 243 3.92 -5.93 -1.48
C CYS A 243 5.14 -5.31 -2.18
N ALA A 244 6.36 -5.70 -1.81
CA ALA A 244 7.59 -5.23 -2.47
C ALA A 244 7.58 -5.56 -3.96
N ALA A 245 7.28 -6.82 -4.31
CA ALA A 245 7.17 -7.26 -5.70
C ALA A 245 6.04 -6.54 -6.46
N SER A 246 4.93 -6.21 -5.77
CA SER A 246 3.82 -5.49 -6.37
C SER A 246 4.17 -4.03 -6.66
N TYR A 247 4.91 -3.36 -5.77
CA TYR A 247 5.43 -2.01 -6.03
C TYR A 247 6.40 -1.98 -7.21
N GLU A 248 7.31 -2.95 -7.30
CA GLU A 248 8.25 -3.08 -8.43
C GLU A 248 7.51 -3.30 -9.76
N ALA A 249 6.40 -4.03 -9.73
CA ALA A 249 5.54 -4.26 -10.89
C ALA A 249 4.54 -3.12 -11.15
N TYR A 250 4.57 -2.04 -10.38
CA TYR A 250 3.57 -0.97 -10.38
C TYR A 250 2.11 -1.43 -10.09
N ASP A 251 1.89 -2.62 -9.52
CA ASP A 251 0.57 -3.15 -9.15
C ASP A 251 0.16 -2.70 -7.74
N PHE A 252 -0.21 -1.43 -7.61
CA PHE A 252 -0.63 -0.86 -6.32
C PHE A 252 -1.95 -1.47 -5.80
N ALA A 253 -2.80 -1.97 -6.68
CA ALA A 253 -4.09 -2.56 -6.31
C ALA A 253 -3.90 -3.86 -5.53
N GLN A 254 -2.90 -4.64 -5.92
CA GLN A 254 -2.44 -5.82 -5.18
C GLN A 254 -1.94 -5.46 -3.77
N VAL A 255 -1.15 -4.41 -3.63
CA VAL A 255 -0.66 -3.94 -2.31
C VAL A 255 -1.84 -3.63 -1.39
N VAL A 256 -2.79 -2.80 -1.86
CA VAL A 256 -3.98 -2.45 -1.07
C VAL A 256 -4.81 -3.68 -0.71
N ARG A 257 -4.99 -4.61 -1.65
CA ARG A 257 -5.76 -5.82 -1.42
C ARG A 257 -5.14 -6.69 -0.33
N ARG A 258 -3.84 -6.99 -0.43
CA ARG A 258 -3.11 -7.83 0.53
C ARG A 258 -3.07 -7.21 1.93
N LEU A 259 -2.81 -5.91 2.01
CA LEU A 259 -2.88 -5.18 3.29
C LEU A 259 -4.28 -5.27 3.91
N THR A 260 -5.33 -5.10 3.10
CA THR A 260 -6.72 -5.14 3.58
C THR A 260 -7.12 -6.55 4.03
N GLU A 261 -6.70 -7.58 3.30
CA GLU A 261 -6.91 -8.99 3.64
C GLU A 261 -6.21 -9.35 4.95
N PHE A 262 -4.92 -9.04 5.08
CA PHE A 262 -4.14 -9.28 6.30
C PHE A 262 -4.71 -8.52 7.51
N THR A 263 -5.06 -7.24 7.31
CA THR A 263 -5.63 -6.41 8.39
C THR A 263 -6.98 -6.95 8.88
N ASN A 264 -7.86 -7.36 7.97
CA ASN A 264 -9.21 -7.77 8.36
C ASN A 264 -9.23 -9.24 8.81
N GLY A 265 -8.69 -10.14 7.98
CA GLY A 265 -8.71 -11.58 8.23
C GLY A 265 -7.78 -11.97 9.38
N THR A 266 -6.48 -11.75 9.18
CA THR A 266 -5.44 -12.22 10.09
C THR A 266 -5.40 -11.41 11.38
N LEU A 267 -5.42 -10.08 11.30
CA LEU A 267 -5.30 -9.24 12.49
C LEU A 267 -6.63 -9.06 13.22
N SER A 268 -7.60 -8.37 12.60
CA SER A 268 -8.81 -7.93 13.29
C SER A 268 -9.73 -9.08 13.70
N ASN A 269 -9.94 -10.07 12.83
CA ASN A 269 -10.89 -11.17 13.07
C ASN A 269 -10.29 -12.32 13.87
N LEU A 270 -8.97 -12.40 13.97
CA LEU A 270 -8.27 -13.51 14.62
C LEU A 270 -7.25 -13.02 15.65
N TYR A 271 -6.09 -12.53 15.22
CA TYR A 271 -4.95 -12.34 16.12
C TYR A 271 -5.20 -11.34 17.25
N LEU A 272 -5.71 -10.16 16.91
CA LEU A 272 -5.99 -9.10 17.87
C LEU A 272 -7.25 -9.38 18.70
N ASP A 273 -8.17 -10.21 18.20
CA ASP A 273 -9.36 -10.61 18.95
C ASP A 273 -9.02 -11.66 20.02
N VAL A 274 -8.32 -12.72 19.60
CA VAL A 274 -7.81 -13.80 20.47
C VAL A 274 -6.94 -13.22 21.59
N GLY A 275 -6.01 -12.34 21.27
CA GLY A 275 -5.09 -11.84 22.29
C GLY A 275 -5.61 -10.71 23.16
N LYS A 276 -6.88 -10.32 23.08
CA LYS A 276 -7.48 -9.39 24.09
C LYS A 276 -7.34 -9.95 25.50
N ASP A 277 -7.48 -11.26 25.67
CA ASP A 277 -7.29 -11.94 26.94
C ASP A 277 -5.89 -11.66 27.50
N SER A 278 -4.85 -11.96 26.72
CA SER A 278 -3.46 -11.69 27.14
C SER A 278 -3.16 -10.20 27.30
N LEU A 279 -3.66 -9.34 26.41
CA LEU A 279 -3.36 -7.91 26.47
C LEU A 279 -3.99 -7.22 27.68
N TYR A 280 -5.18 -7.65 28.11
CA TYR A 280 -5.98 -6.99 29.14
C TYR A 280 -5.93 -7.66 30.51
N LEU A 281 -5.75 -8.98 30.57
CA LEU A 281 -5.81 -9.73 31.83
C LEU A 281 -4.45 -10.16 32.36
N ASP A 282 -3.46 -10.40 31.49
CA ASP A 282 -2.12 -10.74 31.96
C ASP A 282 -1.43 -9.53 32.60
N SER A 283 -0.53 -9.82 33.53
CA SER A 283 0.39 -8.82 34.04
C SER A 283 1.28 -8.27 32.92
N LEU A 284 1.74 -7.02 33.07
CA LEU A 284 2.64 -6.38 32.11
C LEU A 284 3.96 -7.17 31.92
N ASP A 285 4.39 -7.90 32.94
CA ASP A 285 5.61 -8.71 32.96
C ASP A 285 5.42 -10.14 32.43
N SER A 286 4.18 -10.55 32.13
CA SER A 286 3.88 -11.86 31.55
C SER A 286 4.65 -12.07 30.25
N GLU A 287 5.36 -13.20 30.14
CA GLU A 287 6.12 -13.54 28.94
C GLU A 287 5.21 -13.65 27.72
N ARG A 288 4.03 -14.25 27.90
CA ARG A 288 2.96 -14.35 26.87
C ARG A 288 2.60 -12.97 26.32
N ARG A 289 2.25 -12.04 27.21
CA ARG A 289 1.86 -10.67 26.84
C ARG A 289 3.00 -9.92 26.17
N ARG A 290 4.22 -10.02 26.71
CA ARG A 290 5.40 -9.33 26.17
C ARG A 290 5.77 -9.81 24.77
N MET A 291 5.65 -11.12 24.50
CA MET A 291 5.87 -11.67 23.15
C MET A 291 4.79 -11.21 22.18
N MET A 292 3.53 -11.25 22.57
CA MET A 292 2.45 -10.75 21.73
C MET A 292 2.61 -9.26 21.40
N VAL A 293 2.93 -8.42 22.38
CA VAL A 293 3.20 -6.99 22.15
C VAL A 293 4.36 -6.79 21.19
N ALA A 294 5.43 -7.58 21.30
CA ALA A 294 6.55 -7.51 20.36
C ALA A 294 6.14 -7.88 18.93
N VAL A 295 5.29 -8.90 18.75
CA VAL A 295 4.76 -9.29 17.43
C VAL A 295 3.89 -8.18 16.85
N ILE A 296 2.98 -7.63 17.64
CA ILE A 296 2.15 -6.49 17.23
C ILE A 296 3.02 -5.28 16.85
N ASP A 297 4.10 -5.00 17.58
CA ASP A 297 5.02 -3.89 17.27
C ASP A 297 5.67 -4.08 15.89
N GLN A 298 6.17 -5.29 15.61
CA GLN A 298 6.77 -5.62 14.31
C GLN A 298 5.76 -5.50 13.17
N ILE A 299 4.54 -6.01 13.36
CA ILE A 299 3.44 -5.89 12.39
C ILE A 299 3.14 -4.42 12.11
N LEU A 300 2.94 -3.62 13.16
CA LEU A 300 2.61 -2.20 13.03
C LEU A 300 3.69 -1.45 12.25
N ARG A 301 4.97 -1.65 12.58
CA ARG A 301 6.10 -1.00 11.88
C ARG A 301 6.14 -1.39 10.40
N THR A 302 6.07 -2.69 10.10
CA THR A 302 6.13 -3.19 8.72
C THR A 302 4.95 -2.68 7.90
N MET A 303 3.72 -2.79 8.40
CA MET A 303 2.52 -2.30 7.69
C MET A 303 2.56 -0.79 7.48
N THR A 304 3.01 -0.01 8.47
CA THR A 304 3.09 1.46 8.37
C THR A 304 3.98 1.87 7.21
N VAL A 305 5.13 1.22 7.02
CA VAL A 305 6.03 1.53 5.90
C VAL A 305 5.45 1.06 4.56
N ILE A 306 4.88 -0.15 4.48
CA ILE A 306 4.25 -0.64 3.23
C ILE A 306 3.12 0.29 2.76
N MET A 307 2.35 0.84 3.71
CA MET A 307 1.23 1.75 3.44
C MET A 307 1.67 3.18 3.11
N ALA A 308 2.85 3.62 3.55
CA ALA A 308 3.27 5.02 3.50
C ALA A 308 3.28 5.66 2.09
N PRO A 309 3.70 4.96 1.00
CA PRO A 309 3.60 5.51 -0.35
C PRO A 309 2.16 5.81 -0.80
N ILE A 310 1.17 5.10 -0.23
CA ILE A 310 -0.25 5.21 -0.60
C ILE A 310 -0.97 6.20 0.32
N VAL A 311 -0.85 6.05 1.65
CA VAL A 311 -1.55 6.84 2.67
C VAL A 311 -0.57 7.57 3.59
N PRO A 312 0.18 8.56 3.04
CA PRO A 312 1.31 9.19 3.73
C PRO A 312 0.92 9.84 5.06
N PHE A 313 -0.25 10.48 5.15
CA PHE A 313 -0.62 11.23 6.35
C PHE A 313 -0.99 10.29 7.50
N LEU A 314 -1.76 9.23 7.23
CA LEU A 314 -2.06 8.20 8.22
C LEU A 314 -0.76 7.53 8.72
N CYS A 315 0.15 7.19 7.81
CA CYS A 315 1.39 6.53 8.19
C CYS A 315 2.31 7.43 9.01
N GLU A 316 2.39 8.71 8.67
CA GLU A 316 3.16 9.67 9.46
C GLU A 316 2.55 9.86 10.86
N GLU A 317 1.23 9.91 10.97
CA GLU A 317 0.53 9.97 12.26
C GLU A 317 0.81 8.72 13.11
N VAL A 318 0.67 7.53 12.53
CA VAL A 318 0.98 6.27 13.23
C VAL A 318 2.44 6.24 13.67
N PHE A 319 3.37 6.65 12.79
CA PHE A 319 4.78 6.70 13.08
C PHE A 319 5.10 7.70 14.20
N HIS A 320 4.50 8.89 14.18
CA HIS A 320 4.64 9.93 15.20
C HIS A 320 4.25 9.43 16.59
N PHE A 321 3.04 8.87 16.72
CA PHE A 321 2.58 8.32 18.01
C PHE A 321 3.38 7.09 18.44
N ARG A 322 3.81 6.25 17.50
CA ARG A 322 4.66 5.11 17.83
C ARG A 322 5.99 5.54 18.43
N ASN A 323 6.53 6.67 18.00
CA ASN A 323 7.76 7.28 18.48
C ASN A 323 7.62 8.08 19.79
N GLY A 324 6.52 7.87 20.52
CA GLY A 324 6.36 8.37 21.89
C GLY A 324 5.73 9.76 21.98
N ALA A 325 5.15 10.26 20.88
CA ALA A 325 4.37 11.49 20.94
C ALA A 325 3.12 11.31 21.82
N SER A 326 2.79 12.36 22.58
CA SER A 326 1.62 12.42 23.45
C SER A 326 0.49 13.32 22.90
N GLY A 327 0.70 13.92 21.72
CA GLY A 327 -0.25 14.80 21.06
C GLY A 327 0.20 15.14 19.64
N ASP A 328 -0.55 16.02 18.98
CA ASP A 328 -0.30 16.42 17.59
C ASP A 328 1.09 17.08 17.41
N PRO A 329 1.70 16.97 16.21
CA PRO A 329 2.96 17.63 15.92
C PRO A 329 2.85 19.16 16.11
N ALA A 330 3.82 19.76 16.80
CA ALA A 330 3.94 21.21 16.91
C ALA A 330 4.68 21.79 15.69
N GLU A 331 4.39 23.04 15.31
CA GLU A 331 4.99 23.72 14.14
C GLU A 331 6.53 23.83 14.21
N ASP A 332 7.12 23.73 15.40
CA ASP A 332 8.56 23.83 15.65
C ASP A 332 9.30 22.48 15.68
N THR A 333 8.63 21.38 15.30
CA THR A 333 9.20 20.02 15.25
C THR A 333 10.14 19.77 14.06
N VAL A 334 11.00 20.74 13.76
CA VAL A 334 12.02 20.62 12.70
C VAL A 334 12.96 19.46 13.03
N GLY A 335 12.98 18.44 12.16
CA GLY A 335 13.85 17.26 12.30
C GLY A 335 13.21 16.07 13.04
N ALA A 336 11.89 16.08 13.28
CA ALA A 336 11.19 14.88 13.73
C ALA A 336 11.42 13.71 12.75
N PRO A 337 11.62 12.48 13.24
CA PRO A 337 11.79 11.33 12.38
C PRO A 337 10.49 11.11 11.59
N SER A 338 10.64 10.81 10.31
CA SER A 338 9.52 10.57 9.39
C SER A 338 9.48 9.11 8.96
N VAL A 339 8.30 8.56 8.69
CA VAL A 339 8.18 7.21 8.14
C VAL A 339 8.97 7.06 6.83
N PHE A 340 9.10 8.12 6.05
CA PHE A 340 9.83 8.14 4.78
C PHE A 340 11.36 8.06 4.96
N SER A 341 11.86 8.20 6.19
CA SER A 341 13.27 7.99 6.52
C SER A 341 13.58 6.55 6.96
N ALA A 342 12.57 5.70 7.15
CA ALA A 342 12.75 4.34 7.67
C ALA A 342 13.33 3.34 6.66
N GLY A 343 13.30 3.66 5.36
CA GLY A 343 13.58 2.70 4.29
C GLY A 343 12.46 1.65 4.15
N TRP A 344 12.61 0.71 3.20
CA TRP A 344 11.67 -0.40 3.04
C TRP A 344 11.79 -1.38 4.23
N PRO A 345 10.70 -1.97 4.75
CA PRO A 345 10.78 -2.85 5.89
C PRO A 345 11.27 -4.23 5.44
N GLU A 346 12.33 -4.75 6.07
CA GLU A 346 12.77 -6.14 5.84
C GLU A 346 12.24 -7.04 6.96
N VAL A 347 11.43 -8.04 6.60
CA VAL A 347 11.02 -9.10 7.54
C VAL A 347 11.97 -10.27 7.40
N ASP A 348 12.71 -10.53 8.49
CA ASP A 348 13.78 -11.53 8.58
C ASP A 348 13.34 -12.94 8.14
N GLU A 349 14.20 -13.66 7.42
CA GLU A 349 13.98 -15.01 6.91
C GLU A 349 13.65 -16.04 7.99
N ARG A 350 14.05 -15.81 9.25
CA ARG A 350 13.68 -16.69 10.39
C ARG A 350 12.17 -16.78 10.63
N TRP A 351 11.41 -15.80 10.14
CA TRP A 351 9.95 -15.78 10.21
C TRP A 351 9.30 -16.58 9.09
N ASN A 352 10.07 -17.05 8.11
CA ASN A 352 9.62 -18.03 7.13
C ASN A 352 9.35 -19.40 7.80
N ASP A 353 8.12 -19.62 8.25
CA ASP A 353 7.67 -20.78 9.01
C ASP A 353 6.38 -21.37 8.42
N GLU A 354 6.48 -21.87 7.18
CA GLU A 354 5.38 -22.52 6.48
C GLU A 354 4.74 -23.68 7.27
N HIS A 355 5.54 -24.36 8.10
CA HIS A 355 5.06 -25.45 8.95
C HIS A 355 4.11 -24.91 10.03
N ALA A 356 4.53 -23.88 10.78
CA ALA A 356 3.66 -23.26 11.78
C ALA A 356 2.38 -22.68 11.17
N ALA A 357 2.46 -22.07 9.98
CA ALA A 357 1.29 -21.56 9.28
C ALA A 357 0.35 -22.68 8.82
N SER A 358 0.89 -23.78 8.29
CA SER A 358 0.10 -24.96 7.90
C SER A 358 -0.61 -25.59 9.11
N ASP A 359 0.13 -25.78 10.20
CA ASP A 359 -0.38 -26.32 11.46
C ASP A 359 -1.48 -25.42 12.03
N CYS A 360 -1.23 -24.11 12.13
CA CYS A 360 -2.23 -23.14 12.60
C CYS A 360 -3.49 -23.19 11.74
N LYS A 361 -3.35 -23.25 10.41
CA LYS A 361 -4.47 -23.35 9.47
C LYS A 361 -5.32 -24.60 9.70
N GLN A 362 -4.71 -25.75 10.03
CA GLN A 362 -5.48 -26.96 10.35
C GLN A 362 -6.32 -26.78 11.63
N LEU A 363 -5.75 -26.19 12.68
CA LEU A 363 -6.50 -25.91 13.92
C LEU A 363 -7.58 -24.84 13.72
N LEU A 364 -7.34 -23.85 12.87
CA LEU A 364 -8.33 -22.82 12.54
C LEU A 364 -9.55 -23.40 11.81
N LYS A 365 -9.41 -24.48 11.02
CA LYS A 365 -10.57 -25.18 10.45
C LYS A 365 -11.48 -25.75 11.54
N LEU A 366 -10.91 -26.32 12.60
CA LEU A 366 -11.68 -26.83 13.74
C LEU A 366 -12.36 -25.67 14.48
N ARG A 367 -11.64 -24.57 14.69
CA ARG A 367 -12.21 -23.35 15.27
C ARG A 367 -13.39 -22.83 14.45
N ASP A 368 -13.25 -22.74 13.14
CA ASP A 368 -14.31 -22.22 12.27
C ASP A 368 -15.54 -23.13 12.30
N ALA A 369 -15.34 -24.46 12.32
CA ALA A 369 -16.41 -25.42 12.52
C ALA A 369 -17.12 -25.23 13.88
N SER A 370 -16.35 -25.03 14.96
CA SER A 370 -16.90 -24.72 16.28
C SER A 370 -17.67 -23.40 16.32
N LEU A 371 -17.18 -22.35 15.67
CA LEU A 371 -17.85 -21.05 15.62
C LEU A 371 -19.21 -21.13 14.93
N VAL A 372 -19.34 -21.94 13.88
CA VAL A 372 -20.65 -22.22 13.24
C VAL A 372 -21.61 -22.88 14.25
N MET A 373 -21.13 -23.88 14.99
CA MET A 373 -21.94 -24.57 16.00
C MET A 373 -22.34 -23.64 17.17
N ILE A 374 -21.43 -22.74 17.59
CA ILE A 374 -21.70 -21.72 18.61
C ILE A 374 -22.75 -20.72 18.12
N GLU A 375 -22.68 -20.29 16.86
CA GLU A 375 -23.66 -19.36 16.30
C GLU A 375 -25.05 -20.00 16.19
N GLU A 376 -25.13 -21.29 15.83
CA GLU A 376 -26.38 -22.05 15.84
C GLU A 376 -26.98 -22.14 17.26
N ALA A 377 -26.15 -22.43 18.26
CA ALA A 377 -26.55 -22.44 19.67
C ALA A 377 -27.06 -21.06 20.14
N ARG A 378 -26.41 -19.98 19.70
CA ARG A 378 -26.81 -18.60 20.00
C ARG A 378 -28.15 -18.24 19.37
N GLN A 379 -28.39 -18.62 18.11
CA GLN A 379 -29.66 -18.39 17.42
C GLN A 379 -30.81 -19.16 18.07
N ALA A 380 -30.53 -20.36 18.57
CA ALA A 380 -31.46 -21.14 19.37
C ALA A 380 -31.66 -20.61 20.82
N SER A 381 -31.02 -19.49 21.17
CA SER A 381 -31.07 -18.85 22.50
C SER A 381 -30.56 -19.73 23.64
N HIS A 382 -29.67 -20.68 23.35
CA HIS A 382 -29.04 -21.54 24.37
C HIS A 382 -27.87 -20.85 25.08
N ILE A 383 -27.19 -19.91 24.41
CA ILE A 383 -26.05 -19.15 24.94
C ILE A 383 -26.16 -17.68 24.56
N LYS A 384 -25.54 -16.81 25.36
CA LYS A 384 -25.44 -15.37 25.03
C LYS A 384 -24.06 -15.01 24.50
N THR A 385 -23.00 -15.57 25.07
CA THR A 385 -21.61 -15.27 24.72
C THR A 385 -20.82 -16.56 24.45
N SER A 386 -19.73 -16.47 23.66
CA SER A 386 -18.82 -17.61 23.45
C SER A 386 -18.03 -17.99 24.70
N PHE A 387 -17.94 -17.09 25.70
CA PHE A 387 -17.29 -17.33 26.98
C PHE A 387 -18.13 -18.17 27.96
N GLU A 388 -19.34 -18.58 27.57
CA GLU A 388 -20.16 -19.57 28.30
C GLU A 388 -19.98 -20.99 27.73
N VAL A 389 -19.21 -21.12 26.65
CA VAL A 389 -19.10 -22.35 25.86
C VAL A 389 -17.84 -23.12 26.24
N GLU A 390 -18.01 -24.41 26.51
CA GLU A 390 -16.94 -25.39 26.47
C GLU A 390 -16.98 -26.16 25.15
N ILE A 391 -15.81 -26.54 24.64
CA ILE A 391 -15.68 -27.36 23.44
C ILE A 391 -14.92 -28.63 23.80
N ASP A 392 -15.51 -29.78 23.53
CA ASP A 392 -14.77 -31.04 23.56
C ASP A 392 -14.33 -31.40 22.14
N LEU A 393 -13.02 -31.55 21.96
CA LEU A 393 -12.40 -32.18 20.79
C LEU A 393 -12.21 -33.65 21.12
N VAL A 394 -13.08 -34.50 20.59
CA VAL A 394 -13.09 -35.94 20.81
C VAL A 394 -12.24 -36.61 19.73
N LEU A 395 -11.13 -37.20 20.15
CA LEU A 395 -10.14 -37.85 19.28
C LEU A 395 -10.53 -39.33 19.10
N GLN A 396 -10.77 -39.74 17.86
CA GLN A 396 -10.99 -41.15 17.52
C GLN A 396 -9.67 -41.94 17.54
N GLN A 397 -9.74 -43.27 17.65
CA GLN A 397 -8.57 -44.15 17.90
C GLN A 397 -7.49 -44.14 16.79
N ASP A 398 -7.73 -43.51 15.64
CA ASP A 398 -6.75 -43.42 14.55
C ASP A 398 -5.77 -42.26 14.80
N GLN A 399 -4.45 -42.53 14.83
CA GLN A 399 -3.44 -41.47 14.88
C GLN A 399 -3.36 -40.73 13.54
N THR A 400 -4.11 -39.62 13.41
CA THR A 400 -3.97 -38.68 12.30
C THR A 400 -2.97 -37.56 12.63
N GLN A 401 -2.49 -36.87 11.60
CA GLN A 401 -1.64 -35.68 11.77
C GLN A 401 -2.34 -34.60 12.61
N LEU A 402 -3.64 -34.40 12.37
CA LEU A 402 -4.47 -33.44 13.10
C LEU A 402 -4.54 -33.78 14.59
N ILE A 403 -4.71 -35.05 14.95
CA ILE A 403 -4.73 -35.50 16.34
C ILE A 403 -3.37 -35.25 17.02
N SER A 404 -2.26 -35.52 16.35
CA SER A 404 -0.92 -35.19 16.87
C SER A 404 -0.77 -33.68 17.11
N LEU A 405 -1.33 -32.87 16.21
CA LEU A 405 -1.26 -31.42 16.29
C LEU A 405 -2.10 -30.87 17.46
N ILE A 406 -3.32 -31.36 17.63
CA ILE A 406 -4.19 -31.04 18.78
C ILE A 406 -3.48 -31.37 20.09
N ARG A 407 -2.86 -32.55 20.19
CA ARG A 407 -2.11 -32.96 21.40
C ARG A 407 -0.94 -32.01 21.66
N THR A 408 -0.17 -31.68 20.63
CA THR A 408 1.01 -30.80 20.71
C THR A 408 0.63 -29.40 21.20
N HIS A 409 -0.48 -28.84 20.71
CA HIS A 409 -0.90 -27.46 21.01
C HIS A 409 -2.07 -27.36 21.98
N SER A 410 -2.38 -28.43 22.71
CA SER A 410 -3.55 -28.51 23.61
C SER A 410 -3.65 -27.34 24.60
N GLY A 411 -2.50 -26.86 25.12
CA GLY A 411 -2.43 -25.72 26.03
C GLY A 411 -2.77 -24.35 25.40
N GLU A 412 -2.82 -24.24 24.08
CA GLU A 412 -3.10 -22.99 23.36
C GLU A 412 -4.52 -22.97 22.75
N LEU A 413 -5.23 -24.10 22.73
CA LEU A 413 -6.49 -24.23 22.00
C LEU A 413 -7.62 -23.37 22.57
N THR A 414 -7.74 -23.28 23.90
CA THR A 414 -8.77 -22.44 24.54
C THR A 414 -8.67 -21.00 24.08
N GLU A 415 -7.45 -20.45 24.07
CA GLU A 415 -7.19 -19.09 23.61
C GLU A 415 -7.43 -18.97 22.10
N LEU A 416 -6.89 -19.89 21.30
CA LEU A 416 -7.08 -19.89 19.84
C LEU A 416 -8.57 -19.89 19.44
N PHE A 417 -9.39 -20.68 20.14
CA PHE A 417 -10.82 -20.80 19.87
C PHE A 417 -11.64 -19.65 20.47
N ASN A 418 -11.07 -18.89 21.41
CA ASN A 418 -11.69 -17.76 22.09
C ASN A 418 -13.05 -18.13 22.76
N VAL A 419 -13.01 -19.21 23.55
CA VAL A 419 -14.15 -19.76 24.32
C VAL A 419 -13.77 -19.95 25.79
N ALA A 420 -14.73 -20.39 26.63
CA ALA A 420 -14.46 -20.62 28.06
C ALA A 420 -13.39 -21.70 28.27
N LYS A 421 -13.50 -22.80 27.52
CA LYS A 421 -12.61 -23.95 27.65
C LYS A 421 -12.62 -24.82 26.40
N VAL A 422 -11.46 -25.38 26.06
CA VAL A 422 -11.35 -26.48 25.10
C VAL A 422 -10.79 -27.70 25.84
N ASN A 423 -11.54 -28.79 25.83
CA ASN A 423 -11.11 -30.09 26.37
C ASN A 423 -10.69 -31.01 25.21
N VAL A 424 -9.60 -31.74 25.40
CA VAL A 424 -9.17 -32.79 24.46
C VAL A 424 -9.52 -34.13 25.10
N VAL A 425 -10.43 -34.87 24.48
CA VAL A 425 -11.02 -36.10 25.03
C VAL A 425 -10.66 -37.27 24.13
N GLU A 426 -10.07 -38.32 24.68
CA GLU A 426 -9.85 -39.58 23.95
C GLU A 426 -11.18 -40.36 23.96
N ALA A 427 -11.64 -40.83 22.80
CA ALA A 427 -12.88 -41.62 22.75
C ALA A 427 -12.71 -42.99 23.44
N ASP A 428 -13.51 -43.25 24.49
CA ASP A 428 -13.79 -44.61 24.97
C ASP A 428 -15.01 -45.15 24.20
N PRO A 429 -14.96 -46.34 23.55
CA PRO A 429 -16.07 -46.87 22.76
C PRO A 429 -17.42 -46.99 23.48
N ASP A 430 -17.43 -46.97 24.83
CA ASP A 430 -18.62 -47.23 25.64
C ASP A 430 -19.14 -46.02 26.47
N GLU A 431 -18.53 -44.82 26.37
CA GLU A 431 -18.88 -43.67 27.24
C GLU A 431 -19.66 -42.53 26.54
N HIS A 432 -20.66 -42.05 27.29
CA HIS A 432 -21.87 -41.32 26.90
C HIS A 432 -21.72 -39.97 26.18
N ALA A 433 -22.86 -39.52 25.62
CA ALA A 433 -23.19 -38.11 25.49
C ALA A 433 -23.08 -37.44 26.87
N ALA A 434 -22.14 -36.51 27.02
CA ALA A 434 -22.03 -35.69 28.24
C ALA A 434 -23.31 -34.87 28.44
N ASP A 435 -23.74 -34.69 29.69
CA ASP A 435 -24.80 -33.74 30.03
C ASP A 435 -24.40 -32.34 29.56
N GLY A 436 -25.34 -31.59 28.97
CA GLY A 436 -25.10 -30.22 28.50
C GLY A 436 -24.55 -30.05 27.08
N VAL A 437 -24.42 -31.13 26.28
CA VAL A 437 -24.08 -31.02 24.84
C VAL A 437 -25.22 -30.36 24.07
N LEU A 438 -24.96 -29.21 23.47
CA LEU A 438 -25.89 -28.50 22.60
C LEU A 438 -25.85 -28.99 21.16
N SER A 439 -24.65 -29.32 20.66
CA SER A 439 -24.46 -29.80 19.30
C SER A 439 -23.19 -30.63 19.17
N SER A 440 -23.17 -31.56 18.23
CA SER A 440 -22.01 -32.37 17.90
C SER A 440 -21.87 -32.53 16.39
N ARG A 441 -20.63 -32.47 15.90
CA ARG A 441 -20.27 -32.69 14.48
C ARG A 441 -18.97 -33.48 14.39
N GLU A 442 -18.78 -34.16 13.27
CA GLU A 442 -17.51 -34.80 12.90
C GLU A 442 -16.85 -34.04 11.75
N PRO A 443 -16.11 -32.96 12.03
CA PRO A 443 -15.40 -32.20 11.01
C PRO A 443 -14.10 -32.90 10.59
N GLU A 444 -14.21 -33.94 9.78
CA GLU A 444 -13.10 -34.60 9.06
C GLU A 444 -11.96 -35.19 9.95
N ASP A 445 -11.14 -36.08 9.38
CA ASP A 445 -9.87 -36.59 9.95
C ASP A 445 -9.89 -37.16 11.39
N GLY A 446 -11.00 -37.78 11.81
CA GLY A 446 -11.11 -38.54 13.05
C GLY A 446 -11.26 -37.68 14.32
N VAL A 447 -11.66 -36.41 14.18
CA VAL A 447 -11.94 -35.51 15.31
C VAL A 447 -13.42 -35.14 15.31
N ALA A 448 -14.12 -35.44 16.40
CA ALA A 448 -15.47 -34.95 16.63
C ALA A 448 -15.43 -33.70 17.52
N ILE A 449 -16.26 -32.71 17.21
CA ILE A 449 -16.44 -31.50 18.01
C ILE A 449 -17.77 -31.61 18.75
N ARG A 450 -17.77 -31.32 20.05
CA ARG A 450 -18.98 -31.13 20.86
C ARG A 450 -18.95 -29.73 21.45
N VAL A 451 -20.08 -29.02 21.35
CA VAL A 451 -20.28 -27.71 21.98
C VAL A 451 -21.15 -27.90 23.21
N LEU A 452 -20.66 -27.48 24.36
CA LEU A 452 -21.30 -27.61 25.67
C LEU A 452 -21.45 -26.22 26.32
N VAL A 453 -22.34 -26.12 27.31
CA VAL A 453 -22.53 -24.89 28.10
C VAL A 453 -22.25 -25.19 29.56
N ASP A 454 -21.42 -24.35 30.18
CA ASP A 454 -21.13 -24.45 31.60
C ASP A 454 -22.42 -24.18 32.42
N GLY A 455 -22.81 -25.13 33.28
CA GLY A 455 -23.91 -24.95 34.24
C GLY A 455 -25.32 -25.45 33.86
N LEU A 456 -25.52 -26.24 32.80
CA LEU A 456 -26.76 -27.03 32.63
C LEU A 456 -26.69 -28.37 33.38
N ALA A 457 -26.45 -28.32 34.70
CA ALA A 457 -27.02 -29.34 35.57
C ALA A 457 -28.51 -29.02 35.69
N VAL A 458 -29.37 -29.88 35.12
CA VAL A 458 -30.82 -29.81 35.27
C VAL A 458 -31.23 -29.80 36.75
#